data_AF-A0AAE9NBP6-F1
#
_entry.id   AF-A0AAE9NBP6-F1
#
_cell.length_a   1.000
_cell.length_b   1.000
_cell.length_c   1.000
_cell.angle_alpha   90.00
_cell.angle_beta   90.00
_cell.angle_gamma   90.00
#
_symmetry.space_group_name_H-M   'P 1'
#
loop_
_entity.id
_entity.type
_entity.pdbx_description
1 polymer ?
#
loop_
_entity_poly.entity_id
_entity_poly.type
_entity_poly.pdbx_seq_one_letter_code
_entity_poly.pdbx_strand_id
1 'polypeptide(L)' 'MIALQGEKLMTNDLKELIERARQIEMSPAELGEQRRSFAYGNTQIENELITREMIASLDKKLHQGE' A
#
# COMPACT_ATOMS: atom_id res chain seq x y z
N MET A 1 -19.90 -0.73 13.54
CA MET A 1 -19.91 -2.21 13.38
C MET A 1 -20.06 -2.58 11.91
N ILE A 2 -18.99 -2.45 11.10
CA ILE A 2 -18.99 -2.81 9.66
C ILE A 2 -18.13 -4.07 9.40
N ALA A 3 -17.17 -4.38 10.29
CA ALA A 3 -16.23 -5.49 10.10
C ALA A 3 -16.86 -6.89 10.05
N LEU A 4 -18.06 -7.09 10.62
CA LEU A 4 -18.69 -8.42 10.72
C LEU A 4 -19.39 -8.89 9.42
N GLN A 5 -19.58 -8.03 8.42
CA GLN A 5 -20.23 -8.42 7.15
C GLN A 5 -19.25 -8.94 6.09
N GLY A 6 -17.96 -8.60 6.18
CA GLY A 6 -16.96 -9.02 5.18
C GLY A 6 -16.59 -10.51 5.25
N GLU A 7 -16.55 -11.10 6.45
CA GLU A 7 -16.18 -12.52 6.62
C GLU A 7 -17.22 -13.50 6.05
N LYS A 8 -18.49 -13.09 6.01
CA LYS A 8 -19.60 -13.94 5.53
C LYS A 8 -19.66 -14.04 4.00
N LEU A 9 -18.99 -13.13 3.29
CA LEU A 9 -18.96 -13.03 1.82
C LEU A 9 -17.64 -13.55 1.20
N MET A 10 -16.62 -13.84 2.00
CA MET A 10 -15.38 -14.42 1.48
C MET A 10 -15.54 -15.90 1.13
N THR A 11 -15.23 -16.25 -0.11
CA THR A 11 -15.06 -17.65 -0.54
C THR A 11 -13.87 -18.28 0.19
N ASN A 12 -13.86 -19.61 0.31
CA ASN A 12 -12.74 -20.32 0.91
C ASN A 12 -11.45 -20.13 0.11
N ASP A 13 -11.56 -20.09 -1.22
CA ASP A 13 -10.43 -19.83 -2.12
C ASP A 13 -9.82 -18.45 -1.87
N LEU A 14 -10.65 -17.40 -1.69
CA LEU A 14 -10.16 -16.06 -1.39
C LEU A 14 -9.49 -16.00 -0.01
N LYS A 15 -10.04 -16.70 0.99
CA LYS A 15 -9.42 -16.82 2.32
C LYS A 15 -8.04 -17.46 2.21
N GLU A 16 -7.94 -18.56 1.48
CA GLU A 16 -6.66 -19.27 1.29
C GLU A 16 -5.61 -18.38 0.62
N LEU A 17 -5.99 -17.64 -0.43
CA LEU A 17 -5.08 -16.70 -1.10
C LEU A 17 -4.60 -15.59 -0.16
N ILE A 18 -5.49 -15.04 0.67
CA ILE A 18 -5.14 -14.01 1.64
C ILE A 18 -4.19 -14.57 2.70
N GLU A 19 -4.46 -15.75 3.25
CA GLU A 19 -3.60 -16.36 4.27
C GLU A 19 -2.20 -16.67 3.72
N ARG A 20 -2.10 -17.12 2.46
CA ARG A 20 -0.80 -17.29 1.79
C ARG A 20 -0.07 -15.97 1.58
N ALA A 21 -0.79 -14.94 1.10
CA ALA A 21 -0.20 -13.63 0.86
C ALA A 21 0.32 -12.97 2.15
N ARG A 22 -0.34 -13.19 3.29
CA ARG A 22 0.08 -12.66 4.61
C ARG A 22 1.44 -13.17 5.08
N GLN A 23 1.89 -14.34 4.61
CA GLN A 23 3.19 -14.91 4.98
C GLN A 23 4.36 -14.31 4.19
N ILE A 24 4.08 -13.48 3.19
CA ILE A 24 5.11 -12.87 2.36
C ILE A 24 5.62 -11.60 3.04
N GLU A 25 6.87 -11.63 3.47
CA GLU A 25 7.58 -10.44 3.96
C GLU A 25 8.13 -9.64 2.77
N MET A 26 7.68 -8.40 2.65
CA MET A 26 8.24 -7.46 1.68
C MET A 26 9.59 -6.96 2.16
N SER A 27 10.56 -6.90 1.24
CA SER A 27 11.83 -6.23 1.47
C SER A 27 11.63 -4.73 1.75
N PRO A 28 12.60 -4.04 2.39
CA PRO A 28 12.52 -2.60 2.60
C PRO A 28 12.32 -1.79 1.30
N ALA A 29 12.88 -2.26 0.19
CA ALA A 29 12.72 -1.63 -1.12
C ALA A 29 11.29 -1.77 -1.66
N GLU A 30 10.69 -2.95 -1.52
CA GLU A 30 9.29 -3.23 -1.92
C GLU A 30 8.30 -2.44 -1.05
N LEU A 31 8.53 -2.38 0.27
CA LEU A 31 7.75 -1.54 1.18
C LEU A 31 7.81 -0.06 0.78
N GLY A 32 9.01 0.42 0.43
CA GLY A 32 9.19 1.78 -0.08
C GLY A 32 8.41 2.03 -1.37
N GLU A 33 8.48 1.11 -2.32
CA GLU A 33 7.75 1.22 -3.58
C GLU A 33 6.24 1.18 -3.38
N GLN A 34 5.73 0.26 -2.56
CA GLN A 34 4.31 0.17 -2.23
C GLN A 34 3.81 1.47 -1.61
N ARG A 35 4.54 2.03 -0.63
CA ARG A 35 4.20 3.29 0.03
C ARG A 35 4.16 4.46 -0.95
N ARG A 36 5.17 4.62 -1.81
CA ARG A 36 5.19 5.68 -2.84
C ARG A 36 4.06 5.53 -3.84
N SER A 37 3.80 4.30 -4.30
CA SER A 37 2.69 4.00 -5.21
C SER A 37 1.34 4.34 -4.60
N PHE A 38 1.13 4.02 -3.32
CA PHE A 38 -0.11 4.35 -2.61
C PHE A 38 -0.27 5.87 -2.42
N ALA A 39 0.80 6.56 -2.00
CA ALA A 39 0.78 8.01 -1.82
C ALA A 39 0.48 8.73 -3.14
N TYR A 40 1.15 8.35 -4.23
CA TYR A 40 0.88 8.91 -5.56
C TYR A 40 -0.54 8.58 -6.04
N GLY A 41 -0.98 7.33 -5.93
CA GLY A 41 -2.30 6.91 -6.37
C GLY A 41 -3.42 7.72 -5.71
N ASN A 42 -3.35 7.94 -4.40
CA ASN A 42 -4.36 8.73 -3.69
C ASN A 42 -4.29 10.23 -4.04
N THR A 43 -3.08 10.78 -4.16
CA THR A 43 -2.91 12.23 -4.35
C THR A 43 -3.16 12.68 -5.78
N GLN A 44 -2.82 11.85 -6.78
CA GLN A 44 -3.05 12.15 -8.19
C GLN A 44 -4.55 12.24 -8.53
N ILE A 45 -5.40 11.51 -7.83
CA ILE A 45 -6.87 11.58 -8.01
C ILE A 45 -7.39 12.99 -7.68
N GLU A 46 -6.80 13.64 -6.68
CA GLU A 46 -7.25 14.93 -6.15
C GLU A 46 -6.48 16.12 -6.74
N ASN A 47 -5.22 15.91 -7.17
CA ASN A 47 -4.36 16.99 -7.63
C ASN A 47 -3.34 16.48 -8.66
N GLU A 48 -3.55 16.83 -9.92
CA GLU A 48 -2.68 16.44 -11.04
C GLU A 48 -1.29 17.07 -11.00
N LEU A 49 -1.08 18.12 -10.20
CA LEU A 49 0.23 18.76 -10.05
C LEU A 49 1.18 17.97 -9.13
N ILE A 50 0.67 16.98 -8.40
CA ILE A 50 1.49 16.11 -7.56
C ILE A 50 2.12 15.05 -8.44
N THR A 51 3.45 15.04 -8.56
CA THR A 51 4.15 14.09 -9.43
C THR A 51 4.77 12.92 -8.65
N ARG A 52 5.11 11.84 -9.36
CA ARG A 52 5.82 10.68 -8.79
C ARG A 52 7.18 11.07 -8.23
N GLU A 53 7.88 12.00 -8.88
CA GLU A 53 9.19 12.52 -8.46
C GLU A 53 9.07 13.31 -7.16
N MET A 54 7.99 14.09 -7.00
CA MET A 54 7.72 14.82 -5.76
C MET A 54 7.54 13.85 -4.59
N ILE A 55 6.73 12.80 -4.78
CA ILE A 55 6.53 11.74 -3.78
C ILE A 55 7.84 11.02 -3.46
N ALA A 56 8.63 10.64 -4.47
CA ALA A 56 9.91 9.97 -4.26
C ALA A 56 10.92 10.84 -3.49
N SER A 57 10.96 12.15 -3.77
CA SER A 57 11.81 13.11 -3.06
C SER A 57 11.42 13.25 -1.59
N LEU A 58 10.12 13.32 -1.29
CA LEU A 58 9.61 13.38 0.08
C LEU A 58 9.84 12.08 0.84
N ASP A 59 9.58 10.93 0.20
CA ASP A 59 9.85 9.61 0.76
C ASP A 59 11.32 9.48 1.18
N LYS A 60 12.25 9.91 0.32
CA LYS A 60 13.67 9.94 0.64
C LYS A 60 13.98 10.83 1.85
N LYS A 61 13.39 12.03 1.94
CA LYS A 61 13.62 12.96 3.07
C LYS A 61 13.15 12.39 4.41
N LEU A 62 12.04 11.66 4.42
CA LEU A 62 11.51 11.04 5.64
C LEU A 62 12.46 9.97 6.21
N HIS A 63 13.19 9.27 5.35
CA HIS A 63 14.10 8.18 5.74
C HIS A 63 15.58 8.60 5.72
N GLN A 64 15.88 9.89 5.56
CA GLN A 64 17.25 10.43 5.59
C GLN A 64 17.81 10.60 7.02
N GLY A 65 17.02 10.33 8.05
CA GLY A 65 17.40 10.42 9.46
C GLY A 65 17.28 9.12 10.26
N GLU A 66 17.08 7.99 9.57
CA GLU A 66 17.12 6.62 10.13
C GLU A 66 18.49 5.98 9.88
#